data_AF-A0A1W1W4W1-F1
#
_entry.id   AF-A0A1W1W4W1-F1
#
_cell.length_a   1.000
_cell.length_b   1.000
_cell.length_c   1.000
_cell.angle_alpha   90.00
_cell.angle_beta   90.00
_cell.angle_gamma   90.00
#
_symmetry.space_group_name_H-M   'P 1'
#
loop_
_entity.id
_entity.type
_entity.pdbx_description
1 polymer ?
#
loop_
_entity_poly.entity_id
_entity_poly.type
_entity_poly.pdbx_seq_one_letter_code
_entity_poly.pdbx_strand_id
1 'polypeptide(L)'
;MAAKPKLGLRGLVSNQPTNPDELLLGTSTPEVGKQMEPGEVPSKIRFTNTLPVETFRRLHQLSFWAREDMSSILDVALTTYFEQHLEADRPLPEKERVKRKLP
;
A
#
# COMPACT_ATOMS: atom_id res chain seq x y z
N MET A 1 -35.34 -1.75 20.57
CA MET A 1 -36.27 -1.91 19.43
C MET A 1 -35.53 -1.46 18.17
N ALA A 2 -35.33 -2.39 17.23
CA ALA A 2 -34.37 -2.35 16.14
C ALA A 2 -34.82 -1.51 14.92
N ALA A 3 -33.87 -1.35 13.99
CA ALA A 3 -33.75 -0.36 12.93
C ALA A 3 -34.82 -0.41 11.81
N LYS A 4 -35.02 0.76 11.18
CA LYS A 4 -35.83 0.94 9.96
C LYS A 4 -35.02 0.47 8.72
N PRO A 5 -35.58 -0.36 7.82
CA PRO A 5 -34.93 -0.72 6.57
C PRO A 5 -35.10 0.41 5.53
N LYS A 6 -34.01 0.80 4.87
CA LYS A 6 -34.00 1.81 3.81
C LYS A 6 -34.13 1.13 2.45
N LEU A 7 -35.18 1.47 1.72
CA LEU A 7 -35.52 1.02 0.36
C LEU A 7 -34.32 1.12 -0.61
N GLY A 8 -33.98 0.02 -1.25
CA GLY A 8 -32.96 -0.05 -2.31
C GLY A 8 -33.54 0.43 -3.65
N LEU A 9 -33.19 1.65 -4.05
CA LEU A 9 -33.59 2.29 -5.31
C LEU A 9 -32.46 2.29 -6.36
N ARG A 10 -31.57 1.30 -6.33
CA ARG A 10 -30.35 1.27 -7.15
C ARG A 10 -30.26 0.08 -8.11
N GLY A 11 -31.35 -0.67 -8.28
CA GLY A 11 -31.43 -1.89 -9.07
C GLY A 11 -32.24 -1.79 -10.37
N LEU A 12 -32.56 -0.60 -10.89
CA LEU A 12 -33.44 -0.44 -12.07
C LEU A 12 -32.83 0.32 -13.26
N VAL A 13 -31.51 0.58 -13.24
CA VAL A 13 -30.78 1.15 -14.40
C VAL A 13 -29.76 0.19 -14.99
N SER A 14 -29.84 -1.10 -14.63
CA SER A 14 -29.24 -2.16 -15.43
C SER A 14 -30.08 -2.37 -16.69
N ASN A 15 -29.41 -2.23 -17.83
CA ASN A 15 -29.78 -2.74 -19.15
C ASN A 15 -30.69 -1.88 -20.02
N GLN A 16 -30.11 -0.83 -20.60
CA GLN A 16 -30.46 -0.49 -21.97
C GLN A 16 -29.22 -0.05 -22.76
N PRO A 17 -28.69 -0.89 -23.67
CA PRO A 17 -27.79 -0.40 -24.72
C PRO A 17 -28.63 0.41 -25.71
N THR A 18 -28.38 1.71 -25.80
CA THR A 18 -29.16 2.65 -26.64
C THR A 18 -28.70 2.65 -28.10
N ASN A 19 -27.74 1.81 -28.49
CA ASN A 19 -27.20 1.83 -29.85
C ASN A 19 -27.18 0.41 -30.46
N PRO A 20 -27.97 0.15 -31.52
CA PRO A 20 -27.97 -1.14 -32.21
C PRO A 20 -26.68 -1.42 -33.01
N ASP A 21 -25.76 -0.45 -33.07
CA ASP A 21 -24.50 -0.54 -33.83
C ASP A 21 -23.41 -1.37 -33.13
N GLU A 22 -23.50 -1.59 -31.81
CA GLU A 22 -22.49 -2.39 -31.08
C GLU A 22 -22.56 -3.90 -31.37
N LEU A 23 -23.63 -4.38 -32.01
CA LEU A 23 -23.77 -5.79 -32.41
C LEU A 23 -23.07 -6.13 -33.74
N LEU A 24 -22.69 -5.12 -34.53
CA LEU A 24 -22.20 -5.30 -35.91
C LEU A 24 -20.68 -5.10 -36.07
N LEU A 25 -19.99 -4.55 -35.08
CA LEU A 25 -18.58 -4.20 -35.18
C LEU A 25 -17.72 -4.99 -34.18
N GLY A 26 -17.32 -6.18 -34.62
CA GLY A 26 -16.00 -6.69 -34.26
C GLY A 26 -15.98 -7.82 -33.26
N THR A 27 -16.16 -9.04 -33.76
CA THR A 27 -15.43 -10.21 -33.29
C THR A 27 -13.94 -9.91 -33.25
N SER A 28 -13.46 -9.43 -32.11
CA SER A 28 -12.05 -9.48 -31.74
C SER A 28 -11.93 -10.48 -30.59
N THR A 29 -11.30 -11.59 -30.92
CA THR A 29 -10.83 -12.66 -30.05
C THR A 29 -10.40 -12.09 -28.70
N PRO A 30 -10.83 -12.65 -27.55
CA PRO A 30 -10.18 -12.32 -26.30
C PRO A 30 -8.75 -12.85 -26.40
N GLU A 31 -7.78 -11.96 -26.67
CA GLU A 31 -6.40 -12.24 -26.32
C GLU A 31 -6.42 -12.55 -24.83
N VAL A 32 -6.17 -13.82 -24.53
CA VAL A 32 -5.95 -14.33 -23.18
C VAL A 32 -4.92 -13.41 -22.55
N GLY A 33 -5.41 -12.55 -21.65
CA GLY A 33 -4.60 -11.62 -20.90
C GLY A 33 -3.43 -12.41 -20.35
N LYS A 34 -2.24 -12.02 -20.79
CA LYS A 34 -0.99 -12.45 -20.19
C LYS A 34 -1.13 -12.09 -18.70
N GLN A 35 -1.42 -13.10 -17.90
CA GLN A 35 -1.62 -13.00 -16.48
C GLN A 35 -0.29 -12.48 -15.93
N MET A 36 -0.24 -11.16 -15.74
CA MET A 36 0.87 -10.49 -15.11
C MET A 36 0.86 -11.07 -13.70
N GLU A 37 1.86 -11.91 -13.40
CA GLU A 37 2.22 -12.31 -12.04
C GLU A 37 1.97 -11.10 -11.13
N PRO A 38 1.18 -11.22 -10.05
CA PRO A 38 1.01 -10.13 -9.12
C PRO A 38 2.40 -9.84 -8.57
N GLY A 39 3.05 -8.79 -9.10
CA GLY A 39 4.33 -8.33 -8.61
C GLY A 39 4.20 -8.19 -7.11
N GLU A 40 4.99 -8.98 -6.39
CA GLU A 40 4.93 -9.10 -4.94
C GLU A 40 5.11 -7.70 -4.36
N VAL A 41 3.99 -7.06 -3.99
CA VAL A 41 4.03 -5.76 -3.35
C VAL A 41 4.68 -5.99 -1.99
N PRO A 42 5.85 -5.37 -1.71
CA PRO A 42 6.58 -5.65 -0.50
C PRO A 42 5.67 -5.35 0.69
N SER A 43 5.54 -6.36 1.56
CA SER A 43 4.67 -6.29 2.73
C SER A 43 5.16 -5.18 3.67
N LYS A 44 4.48 -4.04 3.68
CA LYS A 44 4.82 -2.92 4.57
C LYS A 44 4.30 -3.20 5.97
N ILE A 45 5.21 -3.27 6.94
CA ILE A 45 4.86 -3.36 8.36
C ILE A 45 4.61 -1.95 8.90
N ARG A 46 3.51 -1.76 9.64
CA ARG A 46 3.20 -0.48 10.27
C ARG A 46 4.21 -0.21 11.40
N PHE A 47 5.06 0.78 11.21
CA PHE A 47 6.00 1.26 12.22
C PHE A 47 5.38 2.40 13.04
N THR A 48 5.20 2.20 14.35
CA THR A 48 4.76 3.26 15.27
C THR A 48 6.01 3.86 15.91
N ASN A 49 6.27 5.14 15.65
CA ASN A 49 7.47 5.82 16.10
C ASN A 49 7.21 6.66 17.36
N THR A 50 8.15 6.66 18.30
CA THR A 50 8.19 7.56 19.47
C THR A 50 9.42 8.46 19.36
N LEU A 51 9.30 9.57 18.62
CA LEU A 51 10.36 10.55 18.47
C LEU A 51 10.28 11.65 19.55
N PRO A 52 11.42 12.22 19.98
CA PRO A 52 11.43 13.48 20.70
C PRO A 52 10.73 14.58 19.90
N VAL A 53 10.03 15.49 20.60
CA VAL A 53 9.23 16.55 19.98
C VAL A 53 10.05 17.42 19.02
N GLU A 54 11.28 17.77 19.41
CA GLU A 54 12.17 18.58 18.57
C GLU A 54 12.56 17.86 17.27
N THR A 55 12.83 16.56 17.34
CA THR A 55 13.15 15.73 16.17
C THR A 55 11.94 15.61 15.24
N PHE A 56 10.75 15.40 15.81
CA PHE A 56 9.51 15.33 15.04
C PHE A 56 9.23 16.65 14.30
N ARG A 57 9.39 17.79 14.98
CA ARG A 57 9.25 19.11 14.37
C ARG A 57 10.22 19.31 13.21
N ARG A 58 11.49 18.94 13.37
CA ARG A 58 12.50 19.05 12.31
C ARG A 58 12.17 18.15 11.12
N LEU A 59 11.70 16.92 11.37
CA LEU A 59 11.28 15.99 10.32
C LEU A 59 10.13 16.59 9.49
N HIS A 60 9.14 17.19 10.13
CA HIS A 60 8.03 17.87 9.46
C HIS A 60 8.47 19.09 8.63
N GLN A 61 9.41 19.87 9.16
CA GLN A 61 9.98 21.01 8.42
C GLN A 61 10.73 20.50 7.19
N LEU A 62 11.56 19.48 7.34
CA LEU A 62 12.31 18.88 6.25
C LEU A 62 11.37 18.32 5.17
N SER A 63 10.35 17.55 5.53
CA SER A 63 9.38 17.01 4.57
C SER A 63 8.68 18.12 3.78
N PHE A 64 8.35 19.23 4.44
CA PHE A 64 7.72 20.37 3.78
C PHE A 64 8.63 21.05 2.76
N TRP A 65 9.88 21.32 3.13
CA TRP A 65 10.83 22.02 2.25
C TRP A 65 11.37 21.13 1.13
N ALA A 66 11.63 19.85 1.42
CA ALA A 66 12.10 18.86 0.44
C ALA A 66 10.99 18.38 -0.50
N ARG A 67 9.71 18.61 -0.15
CA ARG A 67 8.54 18.04 -0.84
C ARG A 67 8.58 16.51 -0.92
N GLU A 68 9.11 15.90 0.14
CA GLU A 68 9.21 14.44 0.26
C GLU A 68 8.38 13.95 1.43
N ASP A 69 7.84 12.73 1.29
CA ASP A 69 7.12 12.08 2.38
C ASP A 69 8.07 11.72 3.52
N MET A 70 7.62 11.95 4.76
CA MET A 70 8.37 11.58 5.96
C MET A 70 8.78 10.10 5.98
N SER A 71 7.92 9.22 5.43
CA SER A 71 8.23 7.80 5.29
C SER A 71 9.44 7.55 4.38
N SER A 72 9.57 8.29 3.28
CA SER A 72 10.71 8.18 2.35
C SER A 72 11.99 8.69 3.01
N ILE A 73 11.90 9.82 3.72
CA ILE A 73 13.03 10.38 4.47
C ILE A 73 13.54 9.38 5.52
N LEU A 74 12.62 8.73 6.24
CA LEU A 74 12.97 7.72 7.24
C LEU A 74 13.59 6.48 6.60
N ASP A 75 13.07 6.03 5.46
CA ASP A 75 13.60 4.85 4.75
C ASP A 75 15.05 5.06 4.28
N VAL A 76 15.33 6.24 3.70
CA VAL A 76 16.69 6.62 3.29
C VAL A 76 17.61 6.73 4.50
N ALA A 77 17.15 7.36 5.58
CA ALA A 77 17.95 7.51 6.80
C ALA A 77 18.28 6.16 7.45
N LEU A 78 17.31 5.24 7.51
CA LEU A 78 17.52 3.90 8.05
C LEU A 78 18.43 3.06 7.16
N THR A 79 18.25 3.12 5.83
CA THR A 79 19.11 2.41 4.88
C THR A 79 20.56 2.88 5.01
N THR A 80 20.77 4.20 5.04
CA THR A 80 22.11 4.79 5.25
C THR A 80 22.70 4.39 6.60
N TYR A 81 21.88 4.27 7.63
CA TYR A 81 22.33 3.84 8.96
C TYR A 81 22.73 2.36 8.97
N PHE A 82 21.97 1.49 8.30
CA PHE A 82 22.29 0.06 8.19
C PHE A 82 23.56 -0.20 7.40
N GLU A 83 23.85 0.57 6.35
CA GLU A 83 25.13 0.48 5.61
C GLU A 83 26.36 0.67 6.51
N GLN A 84 26.22 1.45 7.58
CA GLN A 84 27.30 1.69 8.54
C GLN A 84 27.36 0.66 9.66
N HIS A 85 26.34 -0.20 9.79
CA HIS A 85 26.20 -1.17 10.88
C HIS A 85 26.01 -2.57 10.31
N LEU A 86 27.13 -3.29 10.12
CA LEU A 86 27.16 -4.70 9.67
C LEU A 86 26.37 -5.66 10.59
N GLU A 87 26.00 -5.21 11.79
CA GLU A 87 25.14 -5.98 12.70
C GLU A 87 23.69 -6.07 12.24
N ALA A 88 23.26 -5.17 11.34
CA ALA A 88 21.91 -5.18 10.78
C ALA A 88 21.63 -6.46 9.98
N ASP A 89 22.66 -7.05 9.37
CA ASP A 89 22.55 -8.29 8.58
C ASP A 89 22.76 -9.56 9.43
N ARG A 90 23.09 -9.42 10.72
CA ARG A 90 23.28 -10.59 11.58
C ARG A 90 21.93 -11.23 11.88
N PRO A 91 21.78 -12.55 11.68
CA PRO A 91 20.53 -13.23 12.00
C PRO A 91 20.25 -13.16 13.49
N LEU A 92 19.03 -12.79 13.85
CA LEU A 92 18.59 -12.84 15.24
C LEU A 92 18.51 -14.31 15.69
N PRO A 93 18.89 -14.63 16.94
CA PRO A 93 18.62 -15.95 17.51
C PRO A 93 17.13 -16.29 17.43
N GLU A 94 16.82 -17.55 17.11
CA GLU A 94 15.46 -18.01 16.82
C GLU A 94 14.44 -17.65 17.92
N LYS A 95 14.89 -17.71 19.19
CA LYS A 95 14.08 -17.33 20.36
C LYS A 95 13.65 -15.85 20.33
N GLU A 96 14.53 -14.96 19.87
CA GLU A 96 14.25 -13.52 19.75
C GLU A 96 13.46 -13.20 18.49
N ARG A 97 13.70 -13.92 17.38
CA ARG A 97 12.94 -13.79 16.13
C ARG A 97 11.44 -14.06 16.34
N VAL A 98 11.12 -15.17 16.98
CA VAL A 98 9.73 -15.57 17.29
C VAL A 98 9.08 -14.57 18.25
N LYS A 99 9.80 -14.11 19.29
CA LYS A 99 9.29 -13.12 20.24
C LYS A 99 8.96 -11.78 19.58
N ARG A 100 9.75 -11.37 18.58
CA ARG A 100 9.58 -10.11 17.84
C ARG A 100 8.63 -10.23 16.66
N LYS A 101 8.09 -11.43 16.39
CA LYS A 101 7.18 -11.70 15.27
C LYS A 101 7.73 -11.19 13.93
N LEU A 102 9.04 -11.36 13.76
CA LEU A 102 9.70 -11.04 12.49
C LEU A 102 9.41 -12.19 11.52
N PRO A 103 9.03 -11.87 10.25
CA PRO A 103 8.83 -12.89 9.23
C PRO A 103 10.08 -13.75 9.01
#